data_AF-A0A7L5BUN4-F1
#
_entry.id   AF-A0A7L5BUN4-F1
#
_cell.length_a   1.000
_cell.length_b   1.000
_cell.length_c   1.000
_cell.angle_alpha   90.00
_cell.angle_beta   90.00
_cell.angle_gamma   90.00
#
_symmetry.space_group_name_H-M   'P 1'
#
loop_
_entity.id
_entity.type
_entity.pdbx_description
1 polymer ?
#
loop_
_entity_poly.entity_id
_entity_poly.type
_entity_poly.pdbx_seq_one_letter_code
_entity_poly.pdbx_strand_id
1 'polypeptide(L)'
;MTNRVTCINKTDRYNPWERIDRLGGTKDSDGSRWGCTQQECVAYIEKGYEFYVDTNGHREYLVVGKSSQGNKYVKTEADQDTQDNLLSLPECPRS
;
A
#
# COMPACT_ATOMS: atom_id res chain seq x y z
N MET A 1 -11.40 5.34 -10.18
CA MET A 1 -11.71 5.78 -8.80
C MET A 1 -10.50 5.46 -7.97
N THR A 2 -10.01 6.44 -7.23
CA THR A 2 -8.75 6.35 -6.46
C THR A 2 -9.03 6.08 -4.99
N ASN A 3 -8.15 5.30 -4.36
CA ASN A 3 -8.24 4.90 -2.97
C ASN A 3 -7.05 5.45 -2.19
N ARG A 4 -7.29 6.34 -1.21
CA ARG A 4 -6.22 6.84 -0.34
C ARG A 4 -5.87 5.78 0.69
N VAL A 5 -4.61 5.39 0.76
CA VAL A 5 -4.04 4.56 1.81
C VAL A 5 -3.71 5.47 3.00
N THR A 6 -4.21 5.12 4.18
CA THR A 6 -3.99 5.90 5.41
C THR A 6 -3.35 5.08 6.53
N CYS A 7 -3.30 3.76 6.39
CA CYS A 7 -2.71 2.87 7.37
C CYS A 7 -2.22 1.57 6.71
N ILE A 8 -1.30 0.88 7.38
CA ILE A 8 -0.86 -0.48 7.02
C ILE A 8 -0.80 -1.35 8.27
N ASN A 9 -0.78 -2.68 8.14
CA ASN A 9 -0.28 -3.54 9.22
C ASN A 9 1.00 -4.20 8.77
N LYS A 10 2.01 -4.20 9.63
CA LYS A 10 3.30 -4.83 9.33
C LYS A 10 3.35 -6.28 9.82
N THR A 11 4.15 -7.10 9.17
CA THR A 11 4.54 -8.42 9.67
C THR A 11 5.89 -8.34 10.39
N ASP A 12 6.16 -9.29 11.29
CA ASP A 12 7.48 -9.45 11.93
C ASP A 12 8.55 -10.01 10.97
N ARG A 13 8.28 -10.05 9.66
CA ARG A 13 9.21 -10.61 8.67
C ARG A 13 10.38 -9.67 8.44
N TYR A 14 11.58 -10.23 8.39
CA TYR A 14 12.80 -9.47 8.09
C TYR A 14 12.88 -8.98 6.65
N ASN A 15 12.27 -9.68 5.69
CA ASN A 15 12.33 -9.30 4.26
C ASN A 15 11.63 -7.95 4.03
N PRO A 16 12.36 -6.86 3.72
CA PRO A 16 11.79 -5.52 3.58
C PRO A 16 10.63 -5.48 2.58
N TRP A 17 10.70 -6.25 1.50
CA TRP A 17 9.70 -6.25 0.42
C TRP A 17 8.34 -6.84 0.81
N GLU A 18 8.31 -7.68 1.86
CA GLU A 18 7.12 -8.42 2.32
C GLU A 18 6.70 -8.01 3.74
N ARG A 19 7.13 -6.84 4.21
CA ARG A 19 6.82 -6.36 5.57
C ARG A 19 5.39 -5.90 5.75
N ILE A 20 4.58 -5.75 4.69
CA ILE A 20 3.20 -5.26 4.79
C ILE A 20 2.25 -6.45 4.66
N ASP A 21 1.43 -6.70 5.68
CA ASP A 21 0.36 -7.70 5.64
C ASP A 21 -0.92 -7.13 5.02
N ARG A 22 -1.31 -5.95 5.50
CA ARG A 22 -2.58 -5.29 5.16
C ARG A 22 -2.39 -3.82 4.89
N LEU A 23 -3.25 -3.29 4.04
CA LEU A 23 -3.40 -1.88 3.75
C LEU A 23 -4.85 -1.49 4.02
N GLY A 24 -5.05 -0.25 4.43
CA GLY A 24 -6.39 0.31 4.59
C GLY A 24 -6.41 1.81 4.39
N GLY A 25 -7.61 2.32 4.17
CA GLY A 25 -7.82 3.75 4.07
C GLY A 25 -9.22 4.13 3.63
N THR A 26 -9.33 5.16 2.79
CA THR A 26 -10.61 5.75 2.39
C THR A 26 -10.74 5.83 0.88
N LYS A 27 -11.97 5.68 0.37
CA LYS A 27 -12.26 5.85 -1.06
C LYS A 27 -12.51 7.32 -1.34
N ASP A 28 -11.93 7.86 -2.41
CA ASP A 28 -12.16 9.26 -2.79
C ASP A 28 -13.61 9.51 -3.23
N SER A 29 -14.33 8.47 -3.67
CA SER A 29 -15.70 8.59 -4.17
C SER A 29 -16.73 8.97 -3.11
N ASP A 30 -16.60 8.44 -1.90
CA ASP A 30 -17.61 8.54 -0.85
C ASP A 30 -17.03 8.66 0.57
N GLY A 31 -15.71 8.66 0.72
CA GLY A 31 -15.03 8.68 2.01
C GLY A 31 -15.16 7.38 2.82
N SER A 32 -15.78 6.33 2.27
CA SER A 32 -15.95 5.05 2.96
C SER A 32 -14.60 4.37 3.19
N ARG A 33 -14.51 3.62 4.29
CA ARG A 33 -13.30 2.86 4.62
C ARG A 33 -13.16 1.63 3.73
N TRP A 34 -11.93 1.25 3.45
CA TRP A 34 -11.59 -0.01 2.79
C TRP A 34 -10.37 -0.64 3.47
N GLY A 35 -10.20 -1.95 3.26
CA GLY A 35 -9.01 -2.68 3.64
C GLY A 35 -8.76 -3.85 2.70
N CYS A 36 -7.51 -4.17 2.43
CA CYS A 36 -7.09 -5.35 1.69
C CYS A 36 -5.78 -5.91 2.26
N THR A 37 -5.57 -7.21 2.12
CA THR A 37 -4.23 -7.80 2.26
C THR A 37 -3.32 -7.30 1.13
N GLN A 38 -2.01 -7.37 1.34
CA GLN A 38 -1.06 -6.94 0.31
C GLN A 38 -1.30 -7.64 -1.04
N GLN A 39 -1.62 -8.93 -1.03
CA GLN A 39 -1.88 -9.70 -2.24
C GLN A 39 -3.21 -9.33 -2.92
N GLU A 40 -4.25 -9.02 -2.14
CA GLU A 40 -5.49 -8.48 -2.70
C GLU A 40 -5.26 -7.11 -3.33
N CYS A 41 -4.50 -6.22 -2.68
CA CYS A 41 -4.18 -4.92 -3.25
C CYS A 41 -3.35 -5.04 -4.54
N VAL A 42 -2.39 -5.99 -4.62
CA VAL A 42 -1.71 -6.34 -5.88
C VAL A 42 -2.72 -6.74 -6.95
N ALA A 43 -3.64 -7.66 -6.65
CA ALA A 43 -4.64 -8.11 -7.61
C ALA A 43 -5.58 -6.97 -8.06
N TYR A 44 -5.90 -6.02 -7.18
CA TYR A 44 -6.68 -4.84 -7.54
C TYR A 44 -5.89 -3.90 -8.47
N ILE A 45 -4.62 -3.63 -8.19
CA ILE A 45 -3.78 -2.80 -9.07
C ILE A 45 -3.68 -3.43 -10.47
N GLU A 46 -3.49 -4.75 -10.55
CA GLU A 46 -3.46 -5.47 -11.84
C GLU A 46 -4.80 -5.45 -12.60
N LYS A 47 -5.92 -5.20 -11.90
CA LYS A 47 -7.25 -4.99 -12.49
C LYS A 47 -7.54 -3.52 -12.84
N GLY A 48 -6.58 -2.61 -12.63
CA GLY A 48 -6.71 -1.19 -12.93
C GLY A 48 -7.26 -0.34 -11.78
N TYR A 49 -7.27 -0.84 -10.55
CA TYR A 49 -7.56 -0.01 -9.38
C TYR A 49 -6.34 0.82 -9.01
N GLU A 50 -6.57 2.07 -8.60
CA GLU A 50 -5.51 2.98 -8.21
C GLU A 50 -5.54 3.23 -6.70
N PHE A 51 -4.37 3.13 -6.09
CA PHE A 51 -4.15 3.45 -4.68
C PHE A 51 -3.05 4.48 -4.57
N TYR A 52 -3.14 5.38 -3.59
CA TYR A 52 -2.11 6.38 -3.36
C TYR A 52 -1.93 6.67 -1.88
N VAL A 53 -0.72 7.06 -1.48
CA VAL A 53 -0.47 7.75 -0.21
C VAL A 53 -0.45 9.24 -0.46
N ASP A 54 -0.90 10.02 0.52
CA ASP A 54 -0.79 11.47 0.49
C ASP A 54 0.17 11.90 1.59
N THR A 55 1.34 12.39 1.17
CA THR A 55 2.39 12.89 2.04
C THR A 55 2.50 14.39 1.82
N ASN A 56 2.05 15.19 2.79
CA ASN A 56 2.10 16.65 2.72
C ASN A 56 1.46 17.24 1.45
N GLY A 57 0.35 16.66 0.97
CA GLY A 57 -0.34 17.11 -0.25
C GLY A 57 0.28 16.59 -1.57
N HIS A 58 1.32 15.77 -1.50
CA HIS A 58 1.87 15.04 -2.63
C HIS A 58 1.28 13.63 -2.67
N ARG A 59 0.66 13.28 -3.80
CA ARG A 59 0.12 11.94 -4.03
C ARG A 59 1.19 11.07 -4.66
N GLU A 60 1.49 9.95 -4.00
CA GLU A 60 2.35 8.91 -4.55
C GLU A 60 1.52 7.65 -4.77
N TYR A 61 1.46 7.19 -6.01
CA TYR A 61 0.68 6.03 -6.39
C TYR A 61 1.39 4.73 -6.05
N LEU A 62 0.60 3.73 -5.66
CA LEU A 62 1.10 2.37 -5.45
C LEU A 62 1.22 1.65 -6.79
N VAL A 63 2.34 0.97 -6.97
CA VAL A 63 2.65 0.10 -8.09
C VAL A 63 2.99 -1.30 -7.59
N VAL A 64 2.92 -2.29 -8.49
CA VAL A 64 3.32 -3.67 -8.19
C VAL A 64 4.83 -3.83 -8.39
N GLY A 65 5.54 -4.09 -7.31
CA GLY A 65 6.94 -4.54 -7.31
C GLY A 65 7.04 -6.07 -7.39
N LYS A 66 8.24 -6.56 -7.75
CA LYS A 66 8.59 -7.98 -7.69
C LYS A 66 9.89 -8.14 -6.90
N SER A 67 9.88 -9.00 -5.89
CA SER A 67 11.08 -9.29 -5.10
C SER A 67 12.08 -10.10 -5.92
N SER A 68 13.32 -10.25 -5.43
CA SER A 68 14.34 -11.11 -6.06
C SER A 68 13.92 -12.58 -6.18
N GLN A 69 12.95 -13.01 -5.37
CA GLN A 69 12.37 -14.36 -5.41
C GLN A 69 11.13 -14.46 -6.31
N GLY A 70 10.73 -13.35 -6.96
CA GLY A 70 9.58 -13.30 -7.86
C GLY A 70 8.24 -13.01 -7.18
N ASN A 71 8.21 -12.81 -5.85
CA ASN A 71 6.98 -12.49 -5.13
C ASN A 71 6.53 -11.06 -5.44
N LYS A 72 5.24 -10.90 -5.78
CA LYS A 72 4.65 -9.57 -6.02
C LYS A 72 4.31 -8.90 -4.70
N TYR A 73 4.55 -7.60 -4.64
CA TYR A 73 4.28 -6.76 -3.48
C TYR A 73 3.87 -5.36 -3.93
N VAL A 74 3.30 -4.56 -3.03
CA VAL A 74 2.96 -3.16 -3.31
C VAL A 74 4.07 -2.23 -2.81
N LYS A 75 4.37 -1.19 -3.58
CA LYS A 75 5.28 -0.10 -3.22
C LYS A 75 4.80 1.20 -3.85
N THR A 76 5.30 2.36 -3.42
CA THR A 76 5.07 3.61 -4.15
C THR A 76 5.94 3.69 -5.40
N GLU A 77 5.52 4.48 -6.40
CA GLU A 77 6.26 4.71 -7.64
C GLU A 77 7.61 5.42 -7.42
N ALA A 78 7.77 6.17 -6.33
CA ALA A 78 9.02 6.83 -5.94
C ALA A 78 10.07 5.79 -5.51
N ASP A 79 10.81 5.27 -6.48
CA ASP A 79 11.71 4.14 -6.31
C ASP A 79 13.16 4.59 -6.50
N GLN A 80 13.87 4.77 -5.38
CA GLN A 80 15.27 4.37 -5.29
C GLN A 80 15.80 4.25 -3.85
N ASP A 81 15.16 4.82 -2.81
CA ASP A 81 15.63 4.61 -1.43
C ASP A 81 14.60 4.78 -0.30
N THR A 82 13.35 5.18 -0.58
CA THR A 82 12.36 5.44 0.48
C THR A 82 11.21 4.44 0.45
N GLN A 83 11.47 3.25 1.01
CA GLN A 83 10.41 2.40 1.53
C GLN A 83 9.62 3.07 2.68
N ASP A 84 10.09 4.25 3.12
CA ASP A 84 9.54 5.04 4.20
C ASP A 84 8.10 5.48 3.97
N ASN A 85 7.64 5.79 2.76
CA ASN A 85 6.33 6.44 2.64
C ASN A 85 5.16 5.52 3.04
N LEU A 86 5.18 4.26 2.61
CA LEU A 86 4.23 3.26 3.08
C LEU A 86 4.56 2.78 4.50
N LEU A 87 5.85 2.53 4.78
CA LEU A 87 6.26 2.01 6.09
C LEU A 87 6.15 3.04 7.23
N SER A 88 5.98 4.32 6.93
CA SER A 88 5.74 5.38 7.93
C SER A 88 4.27 5.55 8.26
N LEU A 89 3.37 4.89 7.53
CA LEU A 89 1.95 4.91 7.86
C LEU A 89 1.69 4.22 9.21
N PRO A 90 0.69 4.71 9.97
CA PRO A 90 0.30 4.08 11.24
C PRO A 90 -0.32 2.70 11.01
N GLU A 91 -0.39 1.93 12.09
CA GLU A 91 -1.07 0.63 12.10
C GLU A 91 -2.56 0.79 11.81
N CYS A 92 -3.12 -0.06 10.94
CA CYS A 92 -4.56 -0.04 10.71
C CYS A 92 -5.32 -0.43 11.99
N PRO A 93 -6.44 0.23 12.29
CA PRO A 93 -7.26 -0.13 13.44
C PRO A 93 -7.75 -1.57 13.27
N ARG A 94 -7.62 -2.36 14.34
CA ARG A 94 -8.23 -3.69 14.39
C ARG A 94 -9.75 -3.50 14.45
N SER A 95 -10.46 -4.06 13.47
CA SER A 95 -11.93 -4.13 13.44
C SER A 95 -12.44 -5.09 14.50
#